data_AF-A0A0A7FZ83-F1
#
_entry.id   AF-A0A0A7FZ83-F1
#
_cell.length_a   1.000
_cell.length_b   1.000
_cell.length_c   1.000
_cell.angle_alpha   90.00
_cell.angle_beta   90.00
_cell.angle_gamma   90.00
#
_symmetry.space_group_name_H-M   'P 1'
#
loop_
_entity.id
_entity.type
_entity.pdbx_description
1 polymer ?
#
loop_
_entity_poly.entity_id
_entity_poly.type
_entity_poly.pdbx_seq_one_letter_code
_entity_poly.pdbx_strand_id
1 'polypeptide(L)'
;MSRKKKRMLEENALLARAYDLILNKETAEDERIKLVEFKNAVEDRKDFELQTMKLARGLRLLALSKFNNKKNLSPEVGKLYMDISSTGFF
;
A
#
# COMPACT_ATOMS: atom_id res chain seq x y z
N MET A 1 -21.68 0.60 -15.20
CA MET A 1 -20.65 1.64 -14.93
C MET A 1 -19.59 1.61 -16.01
N SER A 2 -19.03 2.76 -16.41
CA SER A 2 -17.89 2.82 -17.34
C SER A 2 -16.60 2.29 -16.69
N ARG A 3 -15.76 1.60 -17.46
CA ARG A 3 -14.45 1.06 -17.01
C ARG A 3 -13.57 2.14 -16.36
N LYS A 4 -13.57 3.36 -16.93
CA LYS A 4 -12.80 4.50 -16.39
C LYS A 4 -13.28 4.92 -15.00
N LYS A 5 -14.59 4.92 -14.76
CA LYS A 5 -15.17 5.28 -13.46
C LYS A 5 -14.86 4.21 -12.40
N LYS A 6 -14.87 2.93 -12.79
CA LYS A 6 -14.50 1.83 -11.90
C LYS A 6 -13.05 1.94 -11.43
N ARG A 7 -12.12 2.15 -12.37
CA ARG A 7 -10.69 2.31 -12.06
C ARG A 7 -10.44 3.48 -11.11
N MET A 8 -11.02 4.65 -11.38
CA MET A 8 -10.87 5.83 -10.51
C MET A 8 -11.38 5.58 -9.08
N LEU A 9 -12.44 4.79 -8.90
CA LEU A 9 -12.94 4.42 -7.57
C LEU A 9 -11.98 3.49 -6.84
N GLU A 10 -11.40 2.52 -7.53
CA GLU A 10 -10.40 1.59 -6.97
C GLU A 10 -9.12 2.34 -6.57
N GLU A 11 -8.63 3.24 -7.42
CA GLU A 11 -7.45 4.07 -7.14
C GLU A 11 -7.68 4.96 -5.90
N ASN A 12 -8.83 5.65 -5.85
CA ASN A 12 -9.19 6.51 -4.72
C ASN A 12 -9.37 5.70 -3.42
N ALA A 13 -9.94 4.50 -3.50
CA ALA A 13 -10.12 3.63 -2.34
C ALA A 13 -8.77 3.16 -1.77
N LEU A 14 -7.83 2.80 -2.65
CA LEU A 14 -6.48 2.41 -2.23
C LEU A 14 -5.72 3.60 -1.61
N LEU A 15 -5.82 4.80 -2.20
CA LEU A 15 -5.20 6.00 -1.67
C LEU A 15 -5.80 6.38 -0.30
N ALA A 16 -7.12 6.35 -0.15
CA ALA A 16 -7.79 6.62 1.13
C ALA A 16 -7.34 5.63 2.22
N ARG A 17 -7.27 4.34 1.88
CA ARG A 17 -6.77 3.32 2.82
C ARG A 17 -5.31 3.53 3.21
N ALA A 18 -4.46 3.97 2.28
CA ALA A 18 -3.08 4.33 2.60
C ALA A 18 -3.03 5.50 3.60
N TYR A 19 -3.87 6.52 3.42
CA TYR A 19 -4.01 7.62 4.37
C TYR A 19 -4.43 7.17 5.77
N ASP A 20 -5.45 6.31 5.87
CA ASP A 20 -5.91 5.79 7.17
C ASP A 20 -4.78 5.05 7.90
N LEU A 21 -4.01 4.23 7.18
CA LEU A 21 -2.86 3.52 7.74
C LEU A 21 -1.70 4.45 8.12
N ILE A 22 -1.48 5.55 7.38
CA ILE A 22 -0.50 6.59 7.73
C ILE A 22 -0.90 7.35 8.99
N LEU A 23 -2.19 7.44 9.32
CA LEU A 23 -2.65 8.09 10.55
C LEU A 23 -2.83 7.12 11.71
N ASN A 24 -2.89 5.81 11.45
CA ASN A 24 -3.03 4.80 12.48
C ASN A 24 -1.76 4.71 13.36
N LYS A 25 -1.95 4.81 14.68
CA LYS A 25 -0.88 4.73 15.69
C LYS A 25 -0.25 3.34 15.80
N GLU A 26 -0.97 2.30 15.41
CA GLU A 26 -0.50 0.91 15.42
C GLU A 26 0.34 0.54 14.20
N THR A 27 0.39 1.42 13.18
CA THR A 27 1.27 1.25 12.02
C THR A 27 2.71 1.46 12.43
N ALA A 28 3.57 0.46 12.18
CA ALA A 28 4.99 0.60 12.46
C ALA A 28 5.63 1.69 11.57
N GLU A 29 6.67 2.36 12.08
CA GLU A 29 7.26 3.51 11.39
C GLU A 29 7.85 3.16 10.01
N ASP A 30 8.49 2.01 9.90
CA ASP A 30 9.03 1.51 8.63
C ASP A 30 7.96 1.24 7.57
N GLU A 31 6.79 0.76 8.00
CA GLU A 31 5.60 0.59 7.14
C GLU A 31 5.00 1.94 6.75
N ARG A 32 4.92 2.88 7.71
CA ARG A 32 4.41 4.24 7.50
C ARG A 32 5.22 4.97 6.43
N ILE A 33 6.54 4.84 6.45
CA ILE A 33 7.43 5.40 5.43
C ILE A 33 7.04 4.91 4.02
N LYS A 34 6.75 3.61 3.85
CA LYS A 34 6.34 3.06 2.53
C LYS A 34 4.99 3.56 2.06
N LEU A 35 4.06 3.75 2.98
CA LEU A 35 2.76 4.33 2.66
C LEU A 35 2.88 5.80 2.27
N VAL A 36 3.71 6.58 2.97
CA VAL A 36 3.98 8.01 2.65
C VAL A 36 4.68 8.15 1.30
N GLU A 37 5.67 7.31 1.00
CA GLU A 37 6.34 7.26 -0.31
C GLU A 37 5.33 7.04 -1.45
N PHE A 38 4.41 6.07 -1.29
CA PHE A 38 3.34 5.81 -2.24
C PHE A 38 2.39 7.02 -2.39
N LYS A 39 1.89 7.55 -1.26
CA LYS A 39 0.96 8.67 -1.19
C LYS A 39 1.50 9.91 -1.91
N ASN A 40 2.74 10.30 -1.61
CA ASN A 40 3.40 11.45 -2.25
C ASN A 40 3.61 11.20 -3.75
N ALA A 41 4.00 9.98 -4.15
CA ALA A 41 4.21 9.66 -5.55
C ALA A 41 2.90 9.73 -6.38
N VAL A 42 1.77 9.30 -5.81
CA VAL A 42 0.46 9.43 -6.45
C VAL A 42 0.02 10.90 -6.56
N GLU A 43 0.25 11.70 -5.51
CA GLU A 43 -0.05 13.15 -5.54
C GLU A 43 0.80 13.92 -6.56
N ASP A 44 2.05 13.49 -6.75
CA ASP A 44 2.95 13.98 -7.81
C ASP A 44 2.50 13.55 -9.22
N ARG A 45 1.33 12.92 -9.37
CA ARG A 45 0.77 12.40 -10.62
C ARG A 45 1.66 11.36 -11.31
N LYS A 46 2.47 10.62 -10.54
CA LYS A 46 3.21 9.48 -11.09
C LYS A 46 2.24 8.34 -11.41
N ASP A 47 2.68 7.44 -12.29
CA ASP A 47 1.88 6.30 -12.71
C ASP A 47 1.42 5.46 -11.50
N PHE A 48 0.10 5.33 -11.36
CA PHE A 48 -0.54 4.73 -10.19
C PHE A 48 -0.29 3.22 -10.11
N GLU A 49 -0.39 2.51 -11.24
CA GLU A 49 -0.17 1.06 -11.30
C GLU A 49 1.28 0.76 -10.90
N LEU A 50 2.24 1.50 -11.45
CA LEU A 50 3.66 1.40 -11.10
C LEU A 50 3.92 1.73 -9.62
N GLN A 51 3.27 2.74 -9.05
CA GLN A 51 3.45 3.08 -7.63
C GLN A 51 2.84 2.00 -6.73
N THR A 52 1.70 1.43 -7.12
CA THR A 52 1.06 0.31 -6.42
C THR A 52 1.98 -0.92 -6.39
N MET A 53 2.62 -1.24 -7.52
CA MET A 53 3.62 -2.31 -7.60
C MET A 53 4.82 -2.05 -6.69
N LYS A 54 5.32 -0.81 -6.65
CA LYS A 54 6.43 -0.42 -5.75
C LYS A 54 6.05 -0.55 -4.28
N LEU A 55 4.83 -0.14 -3.92
CA LEU A 55 4.30 -0.31 -2.56
C LEU A 55 4.25 -1.79 -2.19
N ALA A 56 3.65 -2.64 -3.04
CA ALA A 56 3.57 -4.08 -2.80
C ALA A 56 4.96 -4.71 -2.61
N ARG A 57 5.93 -4.35 -3.46
CA ARG A 57 7.31 -4.81 -3.34
C ARG A 57 7.96 -4.33 -2.03
N GLY A 58 7.75 -3.07 -1.65
CA GLY A 58 8.26 -2.49 -0.41
C GLY A 58 7.73 -3.23 0.82
N LEU A 59 6.41 -3.45 0.87
CA LEU A 59 5.76 -4.19 1.96
C LEU A 59 6.21 -5.66 2.02
N ARG A 60 6.42 -6.31 0.87
CA ARG A 60 7.00 -7.67 0.81
C ARG A 60 8.40 -7.73 1.43
N LEU A 61 9.27 -6.77 1.10
CA LEU A 61 10.62 -6.71 1.67
C LEU A 61 10.60 -6.45 3.17
N LEU A 62 9.71 -5.58 3.64
CA LEU A 62 9.50 -5.37 5.08
C LEU A 62 8.97 -6.63 5.76
N ALA A 63 8.01 -7.33 5.18
CA ALA A 63 7.48 -8.58 5.71
C ALA A 63 8.59 -9.63 5.88
N LEU A 64 9.47 -9.79 4.88
CA LEU A 64 10.62 -10.69 4.97
C LEU A 64 11.62 -10.28 6.07
N SER A 65 11.93 -8.98 6.15
CA SER A 65 12.81 -8.44 7.18
C SER A 65 12.25 -8.66 8.59
N LYS A 66 10.95 -8.40 8.80
CA LYS A 66 10.27 -8.60 10.07
C LYS A 66 10.17 -10.08 10.43
N PHE A 67 9.88 -10.94 9.46
CA PHE A 67 9.84 -12.38 9.66
C PHE A 67 11.17 -12.93 10.19
N ASN A 68 12.29 -12.49 9.63
CA ASN A 68 13.64 -12.84 10.12
C ASN A 68 13.88 -12.39 11.58
N ASN A 69 13.16 -11.38 12.04
CA ASN A 69 13.19 -10.85 13.40
C ASN A 69 12.03 -11.36 14.29
N LYS A 70 11.30 -12.41 13.87
CA LYS A 70 10.13 -12.96 14.57
C LYS A 70 9.01 -11.92 14.81
N LYS A 71 8.88 -10.95 13.90
CA LYS A 71 7.84 -9.92 13.88
C LYS A 71 7.03 -10.05 12.60
N ASN A 72 5.84 -9.46 12.60
CA ASN A 72 4.98 -9.35 11.42
C ASN A 72 4.78 -7.88 11.03
N LEU A 73 4.24 -7.65 9.84
CA LEU A 73 3.65 -6.35 9.51
C LEU A 73 2.52 -6.02 10.51
N SER A 74 2.23 -4.74 10.71
CA SER A 74 1.02 -4.34 11.44
C SER A 74 -0.20 -4.98 10.76
N PRO A 75 -1.19 -5.49 11.51
CA PRO A 75 -2.27 -6.32 10.94
C PRO A 75 -2.97 -5.70 9.73
N GLU A 76 -3.29 -4.41 9.79
CA GLU A 76 -3.99 -3.72 8.71
C GLU A 76 -3.10 -3.43 7.48
N VAL A 77 -1.79 -3.25 7.68
CA VAL A 77 -0.82 -3.15 6.58
C VAL A 77 -0.61 -4.51 5.93
N GLY A 78 -0.58 -5.59 6.72
CA GLY A 78 -0.55 -6.96 6.22
C GLY A 78 -1.77 -7.28 5.34
N LYS A 79 -2.97 -6.89 5.78
CA LYS A 79 -4.20 -7.01 4.96
C LYS A 79 -4.09 -6.21 3.67
N LEU A 80 -3.63 -4.96 3.73
CA LEU A 80 -3.44 -4.14 2.54
C LEU A 80 -2.49 -4.82 1.54
N TYR A 81 -1.35 -5.32 2.02
CA TYR A 81 -0.38 -6.03 1.18
C TYR A 81 -1.00 -7.25 0.49
N MET A 82 -1.79 -8.05 1.22
CA MET A 82 -2.48 -9.21 0.65
C MET A 82 -3.54 -8.81 -0.38
N ASP A 83 -4.28 -7.73 -0.14
CA ASP A 83 -5.31 -7.23 -1.06
C ASP A 83 -4.69 -6.73 -2.38
N ILE A 84 -3.59 -5.96 -2.31
CA ILE A 84 -2.85 -5.52 -3.51
C ILE A 84 -2.27 -6.73 -4.27
N SER A 85 -1.74 -7.72 -3.54
CA SER A 85 -1.10 -8.90 -4.15
C SER A 85 -2.11 -9.86 -4.79
N SER A 86 -3.31 -9.97 -4.23
CA SER A 86 -4.37 -10.87 -4.70
C SER A 86 -5.20 -10.31 -5.85
N THR A 87 -5.32 -8.97 -5.93
CA THR A 87 -6.04 -8.30 -7.02
C THR A 87 -5.27 -8.30 -8.35
N GLY A 88 -3.99 -8.70 -8.34
CA GLY A 88 -3.19 -8.77 -9.55
C GLY A 88 -3.03 -7.41 -10.23
N PHE A 89 -2.94 -6.32 -9.46
CA PHE A 89 -2.48 -5.02 -9.96
C PHE A 89 -1.02 -5.14 -10.44
N PHE A 90 -0.83 -5.78 -11.60
CA PHE A 90 0.42 -6.06 -12.29
C PHE A 90 0.18 -6.08 -13.80
#